data_AF-E6K9U7-F1
#
_entry.id   AF-E6K9U7-F1
#
_cell.length_a   1.000
_cell.length_b   1.000
_cell.length_c   1.000
_cell.angle_alpha   90.00
_cell.angle_beta   90.00
_cell.angle_gamma   90.00
#
_symmetry.space_group_name_H-M   'P 1'
#
loop_
_entity.id
_entity.type
_entity.pdbx_description
1 polymer ?
#
loop_
_entity_poly.entity_id
_entity_poly.type
_entity_poly.pdbx_seq_one_letter_code
_entity_poly.pdbx_strand_id
1 'polypeptide(L)' 'QVSSIRTCLDNDDAGRRATQELIRAGFKVEDMSVHYGSFKDLNEYHISRVREQQKKLEKAPKTNNKPKPSQTKNTIGQ' A
#
# COMPACT_ATOMS: atom_id res chain seq x y z
N GLN A 1 13.11 22.24 6.38
CA GLN A 1 13.61 21.47 5.23
C GLN A 1 12.85 20.16 5.18
N VAL A 2 12.28 19.77 4.03
CA VAL A 2 11.69 18.43 3.86
C VAL A 2 12.83 17.43 3.83
N SER A 3 12.79 16.41 4.68
CA SER A 3 13.87 15.41 4.79
C SER A 3 13.84 14.39 3.66
N SER A 4 12.65 13.98 3.20
CA SER A 4 12.42 13.12 2.02
C SER A 4 10.94 13.12 1.62
N ILE A 5 10.66 12.77 0.37
CA ILE A 5 9.32 12.49 -0.18
C ILE A 5 9.20 10.98 -0.34
N ARG A 6 8.09 10.42 0.14
CA ARG A 6 7.79 8.99 0.03
C ARG A 6 6.74 8.77 -1.06
N THR A 7 7.06 8.07 -2.15
CA THR A 7 6.13 7.87 -3.27
C THR A 7 5.44 6.51 -3.20
N CYS A 8 4.11 6.51 -3.29
CA CYS A 8 3.26 5.33 -3.39
C CYS A 8 2.42 5.45 -4.67
N LEU A 9 2.99 5.06 -5.81
CA LEU A 9 2.36 5.16 -7.13
C LEU A 9 2.15 3.78 -7.75
N ASP A 10 1.36 3.72 -8.82
CA ASP A 10 1.15 2.49 -9.58
C ASP A 10 2.49 1.98 -10.17
N ASN A 11 2.63 0.66 -10.28
CA ASN A 11 3.81 -0.01 -10.83
C ASN A 11 3.82 -0.03 -12.36
N ASP A 12 3.29 1.02 -12.97
CA ASP A 12 3.26 1.22 -14.42
C ASP A 12 4.27 2.31 -14.85
N ASP A 13 4.27 2.62 -16.14
CA ASP A 13 5.17 3.65 -16.66
C ASP A 13 4.82 5.06 -16.17
N ALA A 14 3.55 5.34 -15.88
CA ALA A 14 3.14 6.65 -15.40
C ALA A 14 3.65 6.89 -13.97
N GLY A 15 3.49 5.91 -13.08
CA GLY A 15 4.01 5.96 -11.72
C GLY A 15 5.53 6.07 -11.68
N ARG A 16 6.24 5.28 -12.50
CA ARG A 16 7.70 5.39 -12.63
C ARG A 16 8.14 6.77 -13.12
N ARG A 17 7.47 7.32 -14.14
CA ARG A 17 7.78 8.66 -14.67
C ARG A 17 7.58 9.74 -13.61
N ALA A 18 6.47 9.71 -12.87
CA ALA A 18 6.20 10.68 -11.82
C ALA A 18 7.25 10.65 -10.70
N THR A 19 7.68 9.45 -10.25
CA THR A 19 8.80 9.32 -9.29
C THR A 19 10.09 9.93 -9.86
N GLN A 20 10.40 9.70 -11.14
CA GLN A 20 11.58 10.26 -11.78
C GLN A 20 11.54 11.79 -11.90
N GLU A 21 10.38 12.39 -12.19
CA GLU A 21 10.23 13.84 -12.24
C GLU A 21 10.46 14.49 -10.86
N LEU A 22 10.05 13.84 -9.77
CA LEU A 22 10.36 14.29 -8.40
C LEU A 22 11.87 14.24 -8.11
N ILE A 23 12.55 13.18 -8.56
CA ILE A 23 14.01 13.08 -8.42
C ILE A 23 14.70 14.18 -9.24
N ARG A 24 14.24 14.42 -10.47
CA ARG A 24 14.77 15.46 -11.38
C ARG A 24 14.57 16.87 -10.83
N ALA A 25 13.48 17.11 -10.09
CA ALA A 25 13.22 18.36 -9.40
C ALA A 25 14.12 18.58 -8.16
N GLY A 26 15.01 17.63 -7.84
CA GLY A 26 15.97 17.75 -6.73
C GLY A 26 15.45 17.27 -5.38
N PHE A 27 14.29 16.59 -5.35
CA PHE A 27 13.79 16.02 -4.11
C PHE A 27 14.53 14.72 -3.76
N LYS A 28 14.80 14.51 -2.47
CA LYS A 28 15.16 13.19 -1.97
C LYS A 28 13.91 12.32 -1.96
N VAL A 29 13.84 11.34 -2.85
CA VAL A 29 12.67 10.46 -3.01
C VAL A 29 12.96 9.06 -2.49
N GLU A 30 12.05 8.53 -1.68
CA GLU A 30 11.97 7.13 -1.28
C GLU A 30 10.85 6.47 -2.08
N ASP A 31 11.22 5.63 -3.05
CA ASP A 31 10.27 4.88 -3.87
C ASP A 31 9.73 3.67 -3.10
N MET A 32 8.45 3.70 -2.77
CA MET A 32 7.83 2.63 -1.98
C MET A 32 7.29 1.48 -2.80
N SER A 33 7.30 1.59 -4.13
CA SER A 33 6.94 0.49 -5.04
C SER A 33 7.74 -0.78 -4.74
N VAL A 34 8.96 -0.64 -4.20
CA VAL A 34 9.82 -1.75 -3.77
C VAL A 34 9.13 -2.71 -2.78
N HIS A 35 8.16 -2.26 -2.00
CA HIS A 35 7.45 -3.11 -1.05
C HIS A 35 6.25 -3.85 -1.65
N TYR A 36 5.83 -3.47 -2.85
CA TYR A 36 4.69 -4.06 -3.54
C TYR A 36 4.98 -4.28 -5.03
N GLY A 37 6.25 -4.47 -5.41
CA GLY A 37 6.69 -4.53 -6.81
C GLY A 37 6.02 -5.62 -7.67
N SER A 38 5.44 -6.64 -7.04
CA SER A 38 4.70 -7.72 -7.72
C SER A 38 3.21 -7.42 -7.94
N PHE A 39 2.72 -6.24 -7.51
CA PHE A 39 1.32 -5.82 -7.59
C PHE A 39 1.20 -4.60 -8.49
N LYS A 40 0.02 -4.34 -9.06
CA LYS A 40 -0.19 -3.14 -9.89
C LYS A 40 -0.11 -1.86 -9.08
N ASP A 41 -0.61 -1.92 -7.85
CA ASP A 41 -0.74 -0.77 -6.99
C ASP A 41 -0.72 -1.20 -5.50
N LEU A 42 -0.70 -0.20 -4.62
CA LEU A 42 -0.69 -0.42 -3.18
C LEU A 42 -1.98 -1.09 -2.68
N ASN A 43 -3.12 -0.85 -3.34
CA ASN A 43 -4.41 -1.40 -2.95
C ASN A 43 -4.49 -2.91 -3.25
N GLU A 44 -3.97 -3.36 -4.40
CA GLU A 44 -3.87 -4.78 -4.75
C GLU A 44 -2.96 -5.52 -3.78
N TYR A 45 -1.82 -4.93 -3.41
CA TYR A 45 -0.96 -5.45 -2.35
C TYR A 45 -1.68 -5.54 -1.01
N HIS A 46 -2.40 -4.49 -0.62
CA HIS A 46 -3.14 -4.44 0.64
C HIS A 46 -4.18 -5.57 0.73
N ILE A 47 -4.98 -5.75 -0.33
CA ILE A 47 -5.99 -6.81 -0.41
C ILE A 47 -5.32 -8.19 -0.33
N SER A 48 -4.21 -8.40 -1.04
CA SER A 48 -3.44 -9.64 -0.99
C SER A 48 -2.98 -9.96 0.44
N ARG A 49 -2.38 -8.98 1.13
CA ARG A 49 -1.92 -9.14 2.52
C ARG A 49 -3.05 -9.43 3.50
N VAL A 50 -4.17 -8.73 3.39
CA VAL A 50 -5.33 -8.95 4.27
C VAL A 50 -5.88 -10.36 4.07
N ARG A 51 -5.97 -10.83 2.82
CA ARG A 51 -6.39 -12.21 2.51
C ARG A 51 -5.42 -13.25 3.06
N GLU A 52 -4.12 -13.04 2.92
CA GLU A 52 -3.11 -13.93 3.50
C GLU A 52 -3.25 -14.02 5.03
N GLN A 53 -3.45 -12.89 5.70
CA GLN A 53 -3.61 -12.84 7.15
C GLN A 53 -4.89 -13.54 7.62
N GLN A 54 -6.01 -13.32 6.93
CA GLN A 54 -7.28 -14.01 7.23
C GLN A 54 -7.13 -15.53 7.11
N LYS A 55 -6.52 -16.03 6.03
CA LYS A 55 -6.26 -17.47 5.85
C LYS A 55 -5.39 -18.06 6.95
N LYS A 56 -4.42 -17.30 7.47
CA LYS A 56 -3.57 -17.75 8.60
C LYS A 56 -4.37 -17.81 9.90
N LEU A 57 -5.25 -16.84 10.15
CA LEU A 57 -6.12 -16.80 11.32
C LEU A 57 -7.18 -17.92 11.29
N GLU A 58 -7.73 -18.24 10.12
CA GLU A 58 -8.66 -19.38 9.95
C GLU A 58 -8.01 -20.73 10.25
N LYS A 59 -6.69 -20.85 9.99
CA LYS A 59 -5.90 -22.07 10.23
C LYS A 59 -5.31 -22.14 11.64
N ALA A 60 -5.30 -21.04 12.39
CA ALA A 60 -4.83 -21.03 13.78
C ALA A 60 -5.92 -21.60 14.72
N PRO A 61 -5.55 -22.35 15.79
CA PRO A 61 -6.52 -22.74 16.80
C PRO A 61 -7.17 -21.49 17.38
N LYS A 62 -8.50 -21.48 17.46
CA LYS A 62 -9.31 -20.33 17.90
C LYS A 62 -9.02 -20.00 19.36
N THR A 63 -8.01 -19.19 19.64
CA THR A 63 -7.96 -18.41 20.89
C THR A 63 -8.85 -17.19 20.68
N ASN A 64 -9.92 -17.08 21.45
CA ASN A 64 -10.90 -15.99 21.43
C ASN A 64 -10.24 -14.62 21.66
N ASN A 65 -9.66 -14.02 20.62
CA ASN A 65 -9.27 -12.61 20.57
C ASN A 65 -9.52 -12.13 19.14
N LYS A 66 -10.74 -11.64 18.90
CA LYS A 66 -11.26 -11.21 17.60
C LYS A 66 -10.61 -9.86 17.22
N PRO A 67 -9.75 -9.76 16.18
CA PRO A 67 -9.35 -8.47 15.65
C PRO A 67 -10.53 -7.88 14.87
N LYS A 68 -10.95 -6.66 15.22
CA LYS A 68 -11.98 -5.92 14.48
C LYS A 68 -11.47 -5.64 13.05
N PRO A 69 -12.23 -5.97 11.99
CA PRO A 69 -11.92 -5.43 10.67
C PRO A 69 -12.20 -3.92 10.70
N SER A 70 -11.17 -3.10 10.51
CA SER A 70 -11.32 -1.67 10.23
C SER A 70 -11.91 -1.50 8.84
N GLN A 71 -13.22 -1.69 8.72
CA GLN A 71 -14.00 -1.16 7.61
C GLN A 71 -14.14 0.34 7.84
N THR A 72 -13.23 1.15 7.27
CA THR A 72 -13.51 2.56 7.06
C THR A 72 -14.55 2.65 5.96
N LYS A 73 -15.81 2.80 6.35
CA LYS A 73 -16.90 3.19 5.45
C LYS A 73 -16.63 4.62 5.00
N ASN A 74 -16.23 4.81 3.76
CA ASN A 74 -16.35 6.12 3.13
C ASN A 74 -17.70 6.15 2.40
N THR A 75 -18.74 6.49 3.16
CA THR A 75 -19.98 7.02 2.63
C THR A 75 -19.73 8.50 2.36
N ILE A 76 -19.72 8.91 1.10
CA ILE A 76 -20.05 10.29 0.73
C ILE A 76 -21.14 10.17 -0.33
N GLY A 77 -22.39 10.35 0.11
CA GLY A 77 -23.43 10.83 -0.78
C GLY A 77 -23.15 12.29 -1.10
N GLN A 78 -23.29 12.67 -2.36
CA GLN A 78 -24.52 13.19 -2.95
C GLN A 78 -24.52 12.79 -4.43
#